data_AF-A0A974TM99-F1
#
_entry.id   AF-A0A974TM99-F1
#
_cell.length_a   1.000
_cell.length_b   1.000
_cell.length_c   1.000
_cell.angle_alpha   90.00
_cell.angle_beta   90.00
_cell.angle_gamma   90.00
#
_symmetry.space_group_name_H-M   'P 1'
#
loop_
_entity.id
_entity.type
_entity.pdbx_description
1 polymer ?
#
loop_
_entity_poly.entity_id
_entity_poly.type
_entity_poly.pdbx_seq_one_letter_code
_entity_poly.pdbx_strand_id
1 'polypeptide(L)'
;MPDGSKRMFAAAGNASEARSKYRFLPSAALPPDLPDGPVPIADMANAFGVTHRTLHFYEEKGLLSANRIGLMRVYGQDDVMRMAVINVCRETGMPIAVIQDLMDELRRARSQDEAEAMFREALGVRKRELTAEMSTLHRQLQQVGDLLDLDAQGDMPPLNDNDDPAGLSDKERRCLSLMAEGYSTQRIARALDLTHDEAKALESAIILKFRANNRFQAIAKAVLLGIVQV
;
A
#
# COMPACT_ATOMS: atom_id res chain seq x y z
N MET A 1 41.65 33.97 11.83
CA MET A 1 41.36 32.90 12.80
C MET A 1 40.67 33.54 14.01
N PRO A 2 39.58 32.94 14.49
CA PRO A 2 38.53 33.60 15.27
C PRO A 2 38.64 33.29 16.77
N ASP A 3 38.11 34.16 17.63
CA ASP A 3 37.55 33.73 18.91
C ASP A 3 36.52 34.76 19.39
N GLY A 4 35.34 34.29 19.77
CA GLY A 4 34.22 35.16 20.10
C GLY A 4 32.84 34.48 20.13
N SER A 5 32.75 33.18 20.39
CA SER A 5 31.48 32.51 20.64
C SER A 5 31.34 32.20 22.13
N LYS A 6 30.83 33.17 22.88
CA LYS A 6 30.47 33.03 24.30
C LYS A 6 29.23 32.14 24.42
N ARG A 7 29.47 30.84 24.59
CA ARG A 7 28.47 29.85 25.01
C ARG A 7 28.06 30.13 26.45
N MET A 8 26.81 30.49 26.70
CA MET A 8 26.18 30.37 28.01
C MET A 8 24.73 29.90 27.86
N PHE A 9 24.53 28.59 27.98
CA PHE A 9 23.28 28.02 28.47
C PHE A 9 23.65 26.94 29.48
N ALA A 10 23.92 27.38 30.71
CA ALA A 10 23.98 26.53 31.88
C ALA A 10 22.60 26.59 32.55
N ALA A 11 21.85 25.49 32.44
CA ALA A 11 20.82 25.10 33.39
C ALA A 11 20.80 23.57 33.46
N ALA A 12 21.89 23.02 33.99
CA ALA A 12 21.93 21.66 34.51
C ALA A 12 21.12 21.65 35.82
N GLY A 13 19.92 21.08 35.79
CA GLY A 13 19.04 21.01 36.96
C GLY A 13 17.74 20.28 36.69
N ASN A 14 17.85 19.03 36.19
CA ASN A 14 16.87 17.91 36.28
C ASN A 14 17.27 16.70 35.40
N ALA A 15 18.53 16.63 34.96
CA ALA A 15 18.99 15.73 33.91
C ALA A 15 19.24 14.26 34.33
N SER A 16 18.66 13.74 35.42
CA SER A 16 19.09 12.40 35.91
C SER A 16 18.03 11.45 36.50
N GLU A 17 16.78 11.83 36.76
CA GLU A 17 15.83 10.90 37.44
C GLU A 17 14.80 10.24 36.51
N ALA A 18 14.62 10.73 35.28
CA ALA A 18 13.73 10.12 34.29
C ALA A 18 14.56 9.45 33.18
N ARG A 19 15.26 8.35 33.50
CA ARG A 19 15.74 7.43 32.47
C ARG A 19 14.55 7.09 31.58
N SER A 20 14.63 7.43 30.29
CA SER A 20 13.63 7.20 29.25
C SER A 20 12.78 5.97 29.57
N LYS A 21 11.45 6.13 29.70
CA LYS A 21 10.53 4.99 29.93
C LYS A 21 10.75 3.86 28.92
N TYR A 22 11.35 4.18 27.77
CA TYR A 22 11.70 3.28 26.68
C TYR A 22 13.21 3.11 26.65
N ARG A 23 13.72 2.11 27.37
CA ARG A 23 15.15 1.83 27.42
C ARG A 23 15.68 1.24 26.11
N PHE A 24 14.83 0.51 25.39
CA PHE A 24 15.13 -0.10 24.11
C PHE A 24 14.00 0.22 23.15
N LEU A 25 14.36 0.65 21.94
CA LEU A 25 13.43 0.90 20.84
C LEU A 25 14.00 0.23 19.60
N PRO A 26 13.14 -0.34 18.73
CA PRO A 26 13.59 -0.90 17.47
C PRO A 26 14.27 0.18 16.62
N SER A 27 15.25 -0.22 15.82
CA SER A 27 15.93 0.69 14.89
C SER A 27 14.95 1.15 13.80
N ALA A 28 14.54 2.43 13.87
CA ALA A 28 13.74 3.09 12.85
C ALA A 28 14.56 4.23 12.23
N ALA A 29 14.41 4.43 10.92
CA ALA A 29 15.13 5.48 10.21
C ALA A 29 14.69 6.87 10.73
N LEU A 30 15.68 7.69 11.09
CA LEU A 30 15.45 9.07 11.49
C LEU A 30 15.53 10.00 10.26
N PRO A 31 14.68 11.03 10.18
CA PRO A 31 14.82 12.08 9.19
C PRO A 31 16.20 12.77 9.32
N PRO A 32 16.89 13.07 8.21
CA PRO A 32 18.23 13.67 8.25
C PRO A 32 18.23 15.13 8.71
N ASP A 33 17.12 15.84 8.57
CA ASP A 33 17.03 17.30 8.74
C ASP A 33 16.61 17.73 10.17
N LEU A 34 16.78 16.86 11.15
CA LEU A 34 16.43 17.17 12.55
C LEU A 34 17.54 17.95 13.25
N PRO A 35 17.21 18.95 14.08
CA PRO A 35 18.21 19.70 14.82
C PRO A 35 18.90 18.83 15.89
N ASP A 36 20.17 19.12 16.20
CA ASP A 36 20.99 18.41 17.21
C ASP A 36 20.53 18.60 18.68
N GLY A 37 19.35 19.19 18.90
CA GLY A 37 18.83 19.56 20.21
C GLY A 37 17.32 19.32 20.35
N PRO A 38 16.65 19.95 21.34
CA PRO A 38 15.20 19.85 21.48
C PRO A 38 14.49 20.28 20.19
N VAL A 39 13.68 19.38 19.62
CA VAL A 39 13.05 19.57 18.31
C VAL A 39 11.73 20.32 18.48
N PRO A 40 11.58 21.52 17.90
CA PRO A 40 10.31 22.25 17.91
C PRO A 40 9.18 21.45 17.26
N ILE A 41 7.94 21.71 17.67
CA ILE A 41 6.77 21.04 17.10
C ILE A 41 6.65 21.18 15.58
N ALA A 42 7.03 22.34 15.03
CA ALA A 42 7.01 22.57 13.58
C ALA A 42 8.01 21.67 12.85
N ASP A 43 9.24 21.59 13.36
CA ASP A 43 10.30 20.77 12.76
C ASP A 43 9.98 19.28 12.89
N MET A 44 9.45 18.86 14.04
CA MET A 44 8.96 17.49 14.25
C MET A 44 7.85 17.13 13.26
N ALA A 45 6.89 18.04 13.06
CA ALA A 45 5.79 17.83 12.13
C ALA A 45 6.28 17.70 10.68
N ASN A 46 7.16 18.61 10.27
CA ASN A 46 7.73 18.62 8.92
C ASN A 46 8.60 17.38 8.66
N ALA A 47 9.49 17.02 9.59
CA ALA A 47 10.43 15.92 9.44
C ALA A 47 9.73 14.56 9.30
N PHE A 48 8.61 14.36 10.00
CA PHE A 48 7.83 13.11 9.95
C PHE A 48 6.60 13.17 9.04
N GLY A 49 6.41 14.28 8.29
CA GLY A 49 5.29 14.45 7.38
C GLY A 49 3.92 14.39 8.06
N VAL A 50 3.81 14.88 9.30
CA VAL A 50 2.56 14.89 10.08
C VAL A 50 2.09 16.30 10.39
N THR A 51 0.83 16.44 10.80
CA THR A 51 0.30 17.74 11.23
C THR A 51 0.59 17.99 12.70
N HIS A 52 0.57 19.26 13.13
CA HIS A 52 0.62 19.61 14.56
C HIS A 52 -0.52 18.95 15.34
N ARG A 53 -1.71 18.82 14.72
CA ARG A 53 -2.86 18.14 15.31
C ARG A 53 -2.55 16.66 15.59
N THR A 54 -1.84 15.99 14.69
CA THR A 54 -1.40 14.60 14.87
C THR A 54 -0.43 14.48 16.05
N LEU A 55 0.52 15.40 16.18
CA LEU A 55 1.46 15.41 17.31
C LEU A 55 0.75 15.65 18.65
N HIS A 56 -0.21 16.58 18.71
CA HIS A 56 -1.04 16.76 19.90
C HIS A 56 -1.87 15.52 20.22
N PHE A 57 -2.43 14.86 19.21
CA PHE A 57 -3.15 13.62 19.39
C PHE A 57 -2.25 12.51 19.98
N TYR A 58 -0.98 12.41 19.53
CA TYR A 58 -0.03 11.47 20.12
C TYR A 58 0.38 11.83 21.55
N GLU A 59 0.46 13.12 21.89
CA GLU A 59 0.61 13.56 23.28
C GLU A 59 -0.59 13.14 24.14
N GLU A 60 -1.81 13.37 23.67
CA GLU A 60 -3.06 12.98 24.36
C GLU A 60 -3.16 11.46 24.56
N LYS A 61 -2.66 10.68 23.60
CA LYS A 61 -2.58 9.22 23.68
C LYS A 61 -1.41 8.70 24.51
N GLY A 62 -0.59 9.58 25.08
CA GLY A 62 0.56 9.23 25.91
C GLY A 62 1.72 8.59 25.16
N LEU A 63 1.72 8.69 23.82
CA LEU A 63 2.75 8.12 22.95
C LEU A 63 4.00 9.00 22.88
N LEU A 64 3.81 10.32 22.97
CA LEU A 64 4.87 11.34 23.00
C LEU A 64 4.69 12.23 24.22
N SER A 65 5.77 12.90 24.64
CA SER A 65 5.71 13.85 25.74
C SER A 65 6.48 15.13 25.37
N ALA A 66 5.75 16.18 25.01
CA ALA A 66 6.37 17.47 24.72
C ALA A 66 6.82 18.17 26.01
N ASN A 67 8.03 18.73 25.98
CA ASN A 67 8.49 19.72 26.93
C ASN A 67 8.16 21.13 26.41
N ARG A 68 8.32 22.13 27.27
CA ARG A 68 8.13 23.54 26.90
C ARG A 68 9.39 24.33 27.13
N ILE A 69 9.82 25.08 26.11
CA ILE A 69 10.84 26.13 26.24
C ILE A 69 10.12 27.45 25.97
N GLY A 70 9.86 28.20 27.06
CA GLY A 70 8.96 29.35 27.02
C GLY A 70 7.55 28.93 26.60
N LEU A 71 7.06 29.51 25.49
CA LEU A 71 5.75 29.19 24.93
C LEU A 71 5.77 28.03 23.93
N MET A 72 6.95 27.61 23.48
CA MET A 72 7.11 26.64 22.39
C MET A 72 7.16 25.20 22.93
N ARG A 73 6.43 24.29 22.28
CA ARG A 73 6.55 22.85 22.51
C ARG A 73 7.79 22.31 21.80
N VAL A 74 8.58 21.53 22.52
CA VAL A 74 9.78 20.88 22.02
C VAL A 74 9.84 19.42 22.46
N TYR A 75 10.42 18.57 21.62
CA TYR A 75 10.56 17.14 21.85
C TYR A 75 12.03 16.80 22.09
N GLY A 76 12.29 15.89 23.02
CA GLY A 76 13.63 15.37 23.25
C GLY A 76 14.02 14.32 22.21
N GLN A 77 15.29 13.90 22.22
CA GLN A 77 15.77 12.80 21.37
C GLN A 77 14.99 11.50 21.60
N ASP A 78 14.59 11.21 22.84
CA ASP A 78 13.76 10.04 23.14
C ASP A 78 12.40 10.07 22.42
N ASP A 79 11.77 11.25 22.36
CA ASP A 79 10.49 11.42 21.67
C ASP A 79 10.65 11.34 20.16
N VAL A 80 11.78 11.82 19.62
CA VAL A 80 12.14 11.66 18.20
C VAL A 80 12.28 10.18 17.84
N MET A 81 12.99 9.40 18.66
CA MET A 81 13.11 7.95 18.45
C MET A 81 11.76 7.24 18.53
N ARG A 82 10.92 7.58 19.51
CA ARG A 82 9.54 7.04 19.60
C ARG A 82 8.71 7.42 18.39
N MET A 83 8.79 8.68 17.96
CA MET A 83 8.07 9.18 16.80
C MET A 83 8.45 8.42 15.54
N ALA A 84 9.73 8.06 15.35
CA ALA A 84 10.16 7.26 14.22
C ALA A 84 9.51 5.86 14.20
N VAL A 85 9.43 5.17 15.33
CA VAL A 85 8.75 3.87 15.44
C VAL A 85 7.25 4.02 15.16
N ILE A 86 6.61 5.02 15.77
CA ILE A 86 5.19 5.33 15.55
C ILE A 86 4.92 5.65 14.07
N ASN A 87 5.84 6.36 13.42
CA ASN A 87 5.73 6.75 12.02
C ASN A 87 5.69 5.52 11.10
N VAL A 88 6.62 4.57 11.31
CA VAL A 88 6.65 3.31 10.54
C VAL A 88 5.37 2.50 10.76
N CYS A 89 4.88 2.40 12.00
CA CYS A 89 3.63 1.70 12.27
C CYS A 89 2.44 2.38 11.56
N ARG A 90 2.39 3.71 11.56
CA ARG A 90 1.34 4.47 10.87
C ARG A 90 1.39 4.25 9.36
N GLU A 91 2.58 4.30 8.76
CA GLU A 91 2.78 4.10 7.32
C GLU A 91 2.41 2.70 6.84
N THR A 92 2.55 1.70 7.71
CA THR A 92 2.07 0.32 7.46
C THR A 92 0.57 0.13 7.73
N GLY A 93 -0.14 1.22 8.04
CA GLY A 93 -1.59 1.23 8.25
C GLY A 93 -2.02 0.56 9.56
N MET A 94 -1.15 0.45 10.56
CA MET A 94 -1.53 -0.06 11.88
C MET A 94 -2.49 0.92 12.57
N PRO A 95 -3.60 0.45 13.15
CA PRO A 95 -4.48 1.28 13.96
C PRO A 95 -3.75 1.86 15.18
N ILE A 96 -4.13 3.06 15.61
CA ILE A 96 -3.49 3.73 16.75
C ILE A 96 -3.51 2.88 18.03
N ALA A 97 -4.58 2.12 18.27
CA ALA A 97 -4.68 1.24 19.44
C ALA A 97 -3.57 0.18 19.44
N VAL A 98 -3.32 -0.45 18.28
CA VAL A 98 -2.23 -1.43 18.12
C VAL A 98 -0.86 -0.79 18.35
N ILE A 99 -0.69 0.46 17.89
CA ILE A 99 0.55 1.22 18.15
C ILE A 99 0.71 1.47 19.66
N GLN A 100 -0.36 1.80 20.38
CA GLN A 100 -0.30 2.00 21.84
C GLN A 100 0.10 0.71 22.56
N ASP A 101 -0.51 -0.43 22.20
CA ASP A 101 -0.20 -1.73 22.79
C ASP A 101 1.26 -2.11 22.56
N LEU A 102 1.73 -1.99 21.31
CA LEU A 102 3.13 -2.24 20.94
C LEU A 102 4.09 -1.33 21.72
N MET A 103 3.77 -0.04 21.85
CA MET A 103 4.61 0.88 22.62
C MET A 103 4.59 0.55 24.12
N ASP A 104 3.48 0.07 24.67
CA ASP A 104 3.43 -0.38 26.06
C ASP A 104 4.25 -1.66 26.28
N GLU A 105 4.28 -2.58 25.31
CA GLU A 105 5.15 -3.76 25.33
C GLU A 105 6.63 -3.38 25.25
N LEU A 106 7.00 -2.51 24.31
CA LEU A 106 8.37 -2.01 24.13
C LEU A 106 8.91 -1.32 25.39
N ARG A 107 8.04 -0.69 26.19
CA ARG A 107 8.42 -0.13 27.50
C ARG A 107 9.00 -1.18 28.46
N ARG A 108 8.61 -2.45 28.30
CA ARG A 108 9.01 -3.58 29.14
C ARG A 108 10.16 -4.40 28.53
N ALA A 109 10.63 -4.05 27.33
CA ALA A 109 11.76 -4.71 26.71
C ALA A 109 13.02 -4.60 27.59
N ARG A 110 13.77 -5.71 27.71
CA ARG A 110 14.97 -5.83 28.55
C ARG A 110 16.27 -5.78 27.73
N SER A 111 16.18 -5.91 26.41
CA SER A 111 17.30 -5.77 25.49
C SER A 111 16.86 -5.17 24.15
N GLN A 112 17.85 -4.72 23.36
CA GLN A 112 17.63 -4.24 22.00
C GLN A 112 17.07 -5.36 21.10
N ASP A 113 17.62 -6.57 21.21
CA ASP A 113 17.16 -7.73 20.44
C ASP A 113 15.70 -8.09 20.76
N GLU A 114 15.27 -7.95 22.02
CA GLU A 114 13.88 -8.18 22.43
C GLU A 114 12.95 -7.13 21.82
N ALA A 115 13.34 -5.85 21.82
CA ALA A 115 12.58 -4.78 21.18
C ALA A 115 12.47 -4.98 19.65
N GLU A 116 13.55 -5.39 18.99
CA GLU A 116 13.54 -5.70 17.55
C GLU A 116 12.68 -6.92 17.22
N ALA A 117 12.71 -7.95 18.07
CA ALA A 117 11.88 -9.14 17.91
C ALA A 117 10.39 -8.80 18.03
N MET A 118 9.99 -8.06 19.07
CA MET A 118 8.61 -7.58 19.26
C MET A 118 8.13 -6.78 18.04
N PHE A 119 8.97 -5.86 17.55
CA PHE A 119 8.63 -5.04 16.38
C PHE A 119 8.48 -5.86 15.10
N ARG A 120 9.39 -6.82 14.87
CA ARG A 120 9.34 -7.74 13.72
C ARG A 120 8.09 -8.62 13.78
N GLU A 121 7.71 -9.09 14.96
CA GLU A 121 6.48 -9.86 15.16
C GLU A 121 5.25 -9.03 14.83
N ALA A 122 5.15 -7.80 15.34
CA ALA A 122 4.05 -6.88 15.04
C ALA A 122 3.91 -6.60 13.53
N LEU A 123 5.03 -6.33 12.85
CA LEU A 123 5.04 -6.17 11.38
C LEU A 123 4.64 -7.46 10.66
N GLY A 124 5.06 -8.63 11.17
CA GLY A 124 4.68 -9.94 10.64
C GLY A 124 3.18 -10.24 10.79
N VAL A 125 2.56 -9.82 11.89
CA VAL A 125 1.11 -9.86 12.09
C VAL A 125 0.43 -8.97 11.05
N ARG A 126 0.84 -7.70 10.96
CA ARG A 126 0.21 -6.74 10.03
C ARG A 126 0.34 -7.18 8.56
N LYS A 127 1.47 -7.76 8.17
CA LYS A 127 1.66 -8.34 6.84
C LYS A 127 0.65 -9.46 6.54
N ARG A 128 0.36 -10.32 7.52
CA ARG A 128 -0.62 -11.41 7.37
C ARG A 128 -2.04 -10.86 7.24
N GLU A 129 -2.40 -9.86 8.04
CA GLU A 129 -3.69 -9.16 7.94
C GLU A 129 -3.88 -8.56 6.55
N LEU A 130 -2.92 -7.78 6.06
CA LEU A 130 -2.98 -7.16 4.72
C LEU A 130 -3.11 -8.21 3.60
N THR A 131 -2.43 -9.35 3.73
CA THR A 131 -2.57 -10.46 2.78
C THR A 131 -3.99 -11.06 2.79
N ALA A 132 -4.60 -11.17 3.97
CA ALA A 132 -5.97 -11.67 4.11
C ALA A 132 -7.00 -10.64 3.59
N GLU A 133 -6.81 -9.36 3.87
CA GLU A 133 -7.60 -8.24 3.34
C GLU A 133 -7.55 -8.23 1.80
N MET A 134 -6.36 -8.37 1.20
CA MET A 134 -6.19 -8.47 -0.26
C MET A 134 -7.00 -9.63 -0.86
N SER A 135 -6.97 -10.80 -0.22
CA SER A 135 -7.74 -11.97 -0.67
C SER A 135 -9.25 -11.72 -0.61
N THR A 136 -9.71 -10.98 0.40
CA THR A 136 -11.11 -10.60 0.58
C THR A 136 -11.54 -9.57 -0.45
N LEU A 137 -10.74 -8.53 -0.68
CA LEU A 137 -10.97 -7.50 -1.68
C LEU A 137 -11.03 -8.10 -3.09
N HIS A 138 -10.14 -9.04 -3.43
CA HIS A 138 -10.23 -9.75 -4.72
C HIS A 138 -11.54 -10.52 -4.88
N ARG A 139 -12.02 -11.19 -3.83
CA ARG A 139 -13.33 -11.87 -3.88
C ARG A 139 -14.48 -10.88 -4.07
N GLN A 140 -14.45 -9.76 -3.37
CA GLN A 140 -15.46 -8.72 -3.49
C GLN A 140 -15.48 -8.10 -4.89
N LEU A 141 -14.30 -7.82 -5.46
CA LEU A 141 -14.18 -7.33 -6.84
C LEU A 141 -14.73 -8.33 -7.86
N GLN A 142 -14.47 -9.63 -7.68
CA GLN A 142 -15.05 -10.66 -8.54
C GLN A 142 -16.59 -10.65 -8.46
N GLN A 143 -17.15 -10.60 -7.25
CA GLN A 143 -18.61 -10.55 -7.04
C GLN A 143 -19.25 -9.29 -7.67
N VAL A 144 -18.60 -8.14 -7.53
CA VAL A 144 -19.06 -6.89 -8.17
C VAL A 144 -19.02 -7.04 -9.70
N GLY A 145 -17.96 -7.62 -10.25
CA GLY A 145 -17.86 -7.90 -11.68
C GLY A 145 -18.99 -8.81 -12.18
N ASP A 146 -19.26 -9.91 -11.46
CA ASP A 146 -20.32 -10.85 -11.81
C ASP A 146 -21.72 -10.18 -11.79
N LEU A 147 -21.98 -9.29 -10.82
CA LEU A 147 -23.24 -8.55 -10.75
C LEU A 147 -23.40 -7.54 -11.88
N LEU A 148 -22.34 -6.82 -12.23
CA LEU A 148 -22.36 -5.87 -13.35
C LEU A 148 -22.58 -6.57 -14.70
N ASP A 149 -22.11 -7.81 -14.84
CA ASP A 149 -22.33 -8.62 -16.05
C ASP A 149 -23.81 -9.04 -16.22
N LEU A 150 -24.56 -9.23 -15.11
CA LEU A 150 -25.99 -9.61 -15.13
C LEU A 150 -26.90 -8.50 -15.65
N ASP A 151 -26.63 -7.23 -15.32
CA ASP A 151 -27.45 -6.09 -15.78
C ASP A 151 -27.30 -5.86 -17.29
N ALA A 152 -26.18 -6.27 -17.88
CA ALA A 152 -25.92 -6.13 -19.31
C ALA A 152 -26.46 -7.29 -20.16
N GLN A 153 -27.31 -8.16 -19.59
CA GLN A 153 -28.08 -9.21 -20.30
C GLN A 153 -29.58 -8.86 -20.47
N GLY A 154 -30.06 -7.76 -19.88
CA GLY A 154 -31.47 -7.37 -19.88
C GLY A 154 -31.95 -6.55 -21.08
N ASP A 155 -31.08 -6.11 -21.99
CA ASP A 155 -31.43 -5.12 -23.03
C ASP A 155 -30.99 -5.53 -24.45
N MET A 156 -31.02 -6.85 -24.73
CA MET A 156 -30.85 -7.35 -26.10
C MET A 156 -32.22 -7.36 -26.82
N PRO A 157 -32.45 -6.52 -27.84
CA PRO A 157 -33.62 -6.67 -28.70
C PRO A 157 -33.63 -8.05 -29.37
N PRO A 158 -34.80 -8.61 -29.72
CA PRO A 158 -34.90 -9.95 -30.26
C PRO A 158 -34.07 -10.08 -31.53
N LEU A 159 -33.33 -11.19 -31.59
CA LEU A 159 -32.40 -11.56 -32.65
C LEU A 159 -33.09 -11.48 -34.03
N ASN A 160 -32.47 -10.74 -34.94
CA ASN A 160 -32.75 -10.87 -36.37
C ASN A 160 -31.86 -12.02 -36.88
N ASP A 161 -32.48 -13.03 -37.47
CA ASP A 161 -31.92 -14.36 -37.80
C ASP A 161 -30.81 -14.38 -38.88
N ASN A 162 -30.06 -13.29 -39.08
CA ASN A 162 -29.09 -13.17 -40.18
C ASN A 162 -27.64 -12.84 -39.79
N ASP A 163 -27.25 -12.80 -38.51
CA ASP A 163 -25.83 -12.68 -38.15
C ASP A 163 -25.47 -13.46 -36.89
N ASP A 164 -24.29 -14.08 -36.94
CA ASP A 164 -23.64 -14.96 -35.98
C ASP A 164 -23.82 -14.56 -34.49
N PRO A 165 -24.13 -15.51 -33.58
CA PRO A 165 -24.53 -15.25 -32.18
C PRO A 165 -23.47 -14.55 -31.29
N ALA A 166 -22.26 -14.29 -31.80
CA ALA A 166 -21.18 -13.61 -31.07
C ALA A 166 -20.79 -12.24 -31.65
N GLY A 167 -21.34 -11.82 -32.81
CA GLY A 167 -20.94 -10.57 -33.47
C GLY A 167 -19.45 -10.52 -33.84
N LEU A 168 -18.81 -11.69 -34.00
CA LEU A 168 -17.40 -11.80 -34.38
C LEU A 168 -17.26 -11.77 -35.90
N SER A 169 -16.44 -10.84 -36.39
CA SER A 169 -15.96 -10.85 -37.76
C SER A 169 -15.12 -12.09 -38.02
N ASP A 170 -14.99 -12.49 -39.29
CA ASP A 170 -14.17 -13.64 -39.69
C ASP A 170 -12.72 -13.53 -39.21
N LYS A 171 -12.17 -12.30 -39.21
CA LYS A 171 -10.82 -12.02 -38.72
C LYS A 171 -10.70 -12.27 -37.21
N GLU A 172 -11.72 -11.90 -36.44
CA GLU A 172 -11.76 -12.12 -34.99
C GLU A 172 -11.91 -13.60 -34.64
N ARG A 173 -12.76 -14.35 -35.35
CA ARG A 173 -12.86 -15.81 -35.15
C ARG A 173 -11.55 -16.51 -35.43
N ARG A 174 -10.87 -16.12 -36.51
CA ARG A 174 -9.58 -16.72 -36.88
C ARG A 174 -8.49 -16.38 -35.88
N CYS A 175 -8.46 -15.15 -35.37
CA CYS A 175 -7.55 -14.78 -34.28
C CYS A 175 -7.86 -15.54 -32.99
N LEU A 176 -9.14 -15.70 -32.64
CA LEU A 176 -9.57 -16.44 -31.45
C LEU A 176 -9.20 -17.93 -31.52
N SER A 177 -9.30 -18.56 -32.69
CA SER A 177 -8.80 -19.93 -32.93
C SER A 177 -7.29 -20.01 -32.68
N LEU A 178 -6.51 -19.12 -33.29
CA LEU A 178 -5.06 -19.10 -33.09
C LEU A 178 -4.67 -18.81 -31.63
N MET A 179 -5.44 -17.98 -30.93
CA MET A 179 -5.27 -17.74 -29.50
C MET A 179 -5.50 -19.02 -28.69
N ALA A 180 -6.53 -19.79 -29.01
CA ALA A 180 -6.85 -21.07 -28.37
C ALA A 180 -5.77 -22.14 -28.64
N GLU A 181 -5.19 -22.15 -29.84
CA GLU A 181 -4.05 -22.99 -30.23
C GLU A 181 -2.72 -22.55 -29.58
N GLY A 182 -2.71 -21.51 -28.74
CA GLY A 182 -1.54 -21.07 -27.98
C GLY A 182 -0.57 -20.17 -28.76
N TYR A 183 -0.99 -19.56 -29.87
CA TYR A 183 -0.12 -18.65 -30.63
C TYR A 183 0.09 -17.35 -29.87
N SER A 184 1.34 -16.85 -29.87
CA SER A 184 1.66 -15.51 -29.36
C SER A 184 1.15 -14.42 -30.30
N THR A 185 0.90 -13.21 -29.79
CA THR A 185 0.39 -12.07 -30.58
C THR A 185 1.26 -11.78 -31.82
N GLN A 186 2.58 -11.97 -31.75
CA GLN A 186 3.47 -11.83 -32.90
C GLN A 186 3.26 -12.93 -33.96
N ARG A 187 3.00 -14.17 -33.54
CA ARG A 187 2.72 -15.28 -34.47
C ARG A 187 1.32 -15.12 -35.09
N ILE A 188 0.35 -14.64 -34.33
CA ILE A 188 -0.99 -14.31 -34.85
C ILE A 188 -0.90 -13.21 -35.91
N ALA A 189 -0.14 -12.15 -35.63
CA ALA A 189 0.10 -11.08 -36.60
C ALA A 189 0.63 -11.63 -37.94
N ARG A 190 1.66 -12.49 -37.89
CA ARG A 190 2.20 -13.16 -39.09
C ARG A 190 1.20 -14.09 -39.78
N ALA A 191 0.38 -14.82 -39.01
CA ALA A 191 -0.58 -15.78 -39.55
C ALA A 191 -1.79 -15.11 -40.23
N LEU A 192 -2.14 -13.90 -39.81
CA LEU A 192 -3.25 -13.11 -40.34
C LEU A 192 -2.83 -12.01 -41.31
N ASP A 193 -1.54 -11.93 -41.64
CA ASP A 193 -0.94 -10.88 -42.47
C ASP A 193 -1.24 -9.46 -41.93
N LEU A 194 -1.07 -9.29 -40.62
CA LEU A 194 -1.30 -8.05 -39.88
C LEU A 194 0.00 -7.55 -39.24
N THR A 195 0.04 -6.25 -38.95
CA THR A 195 1.05 -5.68 -38.05
C THR A 195 0.84 -6.14 -36.61
N HIS A 196 1.88 -5.99 -35.77
CA HIS A 196 1.77 -6.36 -34.36
C HIS A 196 0.71 -5.56 -33.61
N ASP A 197 0.57 -4.27 -33.92
CA ASP A 197 -0.38 -3.37 -33.28
C ASP A 197 -1.82 -3.69 -33.70
N GLU A 198 -2.05 -4.02 -34.98
CA GLU A 198 -3.36 -4.48 -35.46
C GLU A 198 -3.78 -5.80 -34.81
N ALA A 199 -2.85 -6.76 -34.66
CA ALA A 199 -3.13 -8.00 -33.95
C ALA A 199 -3.49 -7.76 -32.48
N LYS A 200 -2.81 -6.82 -31.81
CA LYS A 200 -3.09 -6.45 -30.43
C LYS A 200 -4.44 -5.74 -30.28
N ALA A 201 -4.79 -4.87 -31.22
CA ALA A 201 -6.10 -4.23 -31.27
C ALA A 201 -7.22 -5.27 -31.46
N LEU A 202 -6.98 -6.27 -32.30
CA LEU A 202 -7.92 -7.35 -32.56
C LEU A 202 -8.07 -8.30 -31.35
N GLU A 203 -6.98 -8.64 -30.66
CA GLU A 203 -7.04 -9.34 -29.35
C GLU A 203 -7.85 -8.53 -28.32
N SER A 204 -7.64 -7.21 -28.26
CA SER A 204 -8.36 -6.33 -27.33
C SER A 204 -9.85 -6.25 -27.66
N ALA A 205 -10.21 -6.19 -28.94
CA ALA A 205 -11.59 -6.22 -29.40
C ALA A 205 -12.28 -7.54 -29.03
N ILE A 206 -11.60 -8.68 -29.19
CA ILE A 206 -12.12 -9.99 -28.79
C ILE A 206 -12.32 -10.05 -27.28
N ILE A 207 -11.32 -9.64 -26.49
CA ILE A 207 -11.41 -9.59 -25.02
C ILE A 207 -12.64 -8.77 -24.60
N LEU A 208 -12.87 -7.62 -25.24
CA LEU A 208 -14.02 -6.76 -24.96
C LEU A 208 -15.35 -7.41 -25.36
N LYS A 209 -15.44 -8.01 -26.56
CA LYS A 209 -16.66 -8.71 -27.03
C LYS A 209 -17.04 -9.88 -26.13
N PHE A 210 -16.06 -10.60 -25.58
CA PHE A 210 -16.29 -11.68 -24.62
C PHE A 210 -16.42 -11.21 -23.15
N ARG A 211 -16.36 -9.90 -22.89
CA ARG A 211 -16.31 -9.31 -21.54
C ARG A 211 -15.30 -10.03 -20.65
N ALA A 212 -14.08 -10.18 -21.16
CA ALA A 212 -12.98 -10.82 -20.48
C ALA A 212 -11.99 -9.77 -19.96
N ASN A 213 -11.25 -10.10 -18.91
CA ASN A 213 -10.19 -9.26 -18.36
C ASN A 213 -8.84 -9.57 -19.01
N ASN A 214 -8.70 -10.74 -19.63
CA ASN A 214 -7.48 -11.17 -20.31
C ASN A 214 -7.79 -12.19 -21.43
N ARG A 215 -6.79 -12.46 -22.27
CA ARG A 215 -6.91 -13.40 -23.39
C ARG A 215 -7.31 -14.81 -22.97
N PHE A 216 -6.85 -15.30 -21.82
CA PHE A 216 -7.16 -16.66 -21.34
C PHE A 216 -8.63 -16.80 -20.96
N GLN A 217 -9.20 -15.78 -20.32
CA GLN A 217 -10.62 -15.73 -19.99
C GLN A 217 -11.48 -15.61 -21.24
N ALA A 218 -11.03 -14.85 -22.25
CA ALA A 218 -11.72 -14.78 -23.55
C ALA A 218 -11.76 -16.14 -24.25
N ILE A 219 -10.63 -16.86 -24.29
CA ILE A 219 -10.54 -18.23 -24.85
C ILE A 219 -11.48 -19.18 -24.09
N ALA A 220 -11.42 -19.19 -22.75
CA ALA A 220 -12.25 -20.08 -21.94
C ALA A 220 -13.76 -19.88 -22.19
N LYS A 221 -14.20 -18.61 -22.26
CA LYS A 221 -15.60 -18.28 -22.60
C LYS A 221 -15.96 -18.74 -24.02
N ALA A 222 -15.05 -18.56 -24.98
CA ALA A 222 -15.29 -18.98 -26.37
C ALA A 222 -15.39 -20.51 -26.53
N VAL A 223 -14.63 -21.28 -25.76
CA VAL A 223 -14.71 -22.74 -25.72
C VAL A 223 -16.04 -23.20 -25.12
N LEU A 224 -16.47 -22.59 -24.02
CA LEU A 224 -17.76 -22.90 -23.38
C LEU A 224 -18.95 -22.62 -24.31
N LEU A 225 -18.82 -21.59 -25.17
CA LEU A 225 -19.82 -21.24 -26.18
C LEU A 225 -19.71 -22.10 -27.46
N GLY A 226 -18.73 -23.00 -27.56
CA GLY A 226 -18.52 -23.85 -28.73
C GLY A 226 -18.01 -23.11 -29.97
N ILE A 227 -17.53 -21.87 -29.81
CA ILE A 227 -17.06 -21.02 -30.92
C ILE A 227 -15.68 -21.49 -31.41
N VAL A 228 -14.85 -22.01 -30.50
CA VAL A 228 -13.52 -22.57 -30.80
C VAL A 228 -13.32 -23.88 -30.05
N GLN A 229 -12.58 -24.80 -30.67
CA GLN A 229 -12.17 -26.07 -30.07
C GLN A 229 -10.68 -25.96 -29.69
N VAL A 230 -10.31 -26.57 -28.56
CA VAL A 230 -8.92 -26.66 -28.06
C VAL A 230 -8.40 -28.07 -28.33
#